data_AF-A0A520B8V6-F1
#
_entry.id   AF-A0A520B8V6-F1
#
_cell.length_a   1.000
_cell.length_b   1.000
_cell.length_c   1.000
_cell.angle_alpha   90.00
_cell.angle_beta   90.00
_cell.angle_gamma   90.00
#
_symmetry.space_group_name_H-M   'P 1'
#
loop_
_entity.id
_entity.type
_entity.pdbx_description
1 polymer ?
#
loop_
_entity_poly.entity_id
_entity_poly.type
_entity_poly.pdbx_seq_one_letter_code
_entity_poly.pdbx_strand_id
1 'polypeptide(L)' 'MTGATGSKTMVGDDQAYFYKRAEIELKRARQATCPEASTVHSQLAKAYLARIPLLALDSTIKAGVS' A
#
# COMPACT_ATOMS: atom_id res chain seq x y z
N MET A 1 -26.01 18.11 15.81
CA MET A 1 -25.66 17.36 17.04
C MET A 1 -25.58 15.89 16.68
N THR A 2 -24.51 15.21 17.15
CA THR A 2 -24.40 13.76 17.44
C THR A 2 -24.71 12.77 16.32
N GLY A 3 -23.83 11.86 15.89
CA GLY A 3 -22.60 11.31 16.48
C GLY A 3 -22.29 9.97 15.78
N ALA A 4 -21.35 9.22 16.36
CA ALA A 4 -20.92 7.86 16.01
C ALA A 4 -19.76 7.71 15.01
N THR A 5 -18.56 7.97 15.54
CA THR A 5 -17.43 7.01 15.59
C THR A 5 -17.54 5.78 14.68
N GLY A 6 -16.71 5.76 13.64
CA GLY A 6 -16.42 4.55 12.87
C GLY A 6 -14.94 4.46 12.60
N SER A 7 -14.15 4.13 13.63
CA SER A 7 -12.76 3.67 13.50
C SER A 7 -12.74 2.31 12.80
N LYS A 8 -13.18 2.28 11.53
CA LYS A 8 -13.23 1.10 10.68
C LYS A 8 -11.83 0.91 10.10
N THR A 9 -10.95 0.28 10.88
CA THR A 9 -9.69 -0.37 10.46
C THR A 9 -8.98 0.25 9.24
N MET A 10 -8.50 1.49 9.36
CA MET A 10 -7.72 2.18 8.31
C MET A 10 -6.56 1.33 7.76
N VAL A 11 -5.93 0.53 8.62
CA VAL A 11 -4.77 -0.31 8.26
C VAL A 11 -5.12 -1.37 7.22
N GLY A 12 -6.30 -1.99 7.32
CA GLY A 12 -6.74 -3.00 6.35
C GLY A 12 -7.02 -2.39 4.97
N ASP A 13 -7.62 -1.20 4.97
CA ASP A 13 -7.90 -0.43 3.76
C ASP A 13 -6.59 0.10 3.11
N ASP A 14 -5.63 0.53 3.92
CA ASP A 14 -4.31 1.00 3.46
C ASP A 14 -3.47 -0.15 2.88
N GLN A 15 -3.48 -1.33 3.52
CA GLN A 15 -2.79 -2.51 3.01
C GLN A 15 -3.38 -2.97 1.67
N ALA A 16 -4.72 -3.03 1.56
CA ALA A 16 -5.40 -3.36 0.32
C ALA A 16 -5.10 -2.34 -0.79
N TYR A 17 -5.05 -1.05 -0.45
CA TYR A 17 -4.65 0.02 -1.37
C TYR A 17 -3.24 -0.22 -1.92
N PHE A 18 -2.25 -0.47 -1.06
CA PHE A 18 -0.87 -0.65 -1.50
C PHE A 18 -0.66 -1.91 -2.36
N TYR A 19 -1.34 -3.02 -2.03
CA TYR A 19 -1.33 -4.20 -2.91
C TYR A 19 -1.92 -3.89 -4.28
N LYS A 20 -3.11 -3.29 -4.33
CA LYS A 20 -3.78 -2.96 -5.60
C LYS A 20 -2.94 -2.02 -6.46
N ARG A 21 -2.28 -1.03 -5.85
CA ARG A 21 -1.35 -0.14 -6.55
C ARG A 21 -0.13 -0.89 -7.09
N ALA A 22 0.48 -1.77 -6.30
CA ALA A 22 1.61 -2.57 -6.75
C ALA A 22 1.25 -3.46 -7.96
N GLU A 23 0.09 -4.10 -7.95
CA GLU A 23 -0.40 -4.93 -9.07
C GLU A 23 -0.59 -4.11 -10.35
N ILE A 24 -1.17 -2.92 -10.25
CA ILE A 24 -1.36 -2.01 -11.39
C ILE A 24 0.00 -1.61 -11.99
N GLU A 25 0.98 -1.25 -11.16
CA GLU A 25 2.30 -0.86 -11.66
C GLU A 25 3.05 -2.06 -12.25
N LEU A 26 2.94 -3.27 -11.69
CA LEU A 26 3.51 -4.47 -12.32
C LEU A 26 2.87 -4.77 -13.68
N LYS A 27 1.55 -4.60 -13.82
CA LYS A 27 0.88 -4.74 -15.11
C LYS A 27 1.41 -3.72 -16.13
N ARG A 28 1.58 -2.46 -15.72
CA ARG A 28 2.17 -1.41 -16.58
C ARG A 28 3.61 -1.72 -16.96
N ALA A 29 4.42 -2.22 -16.03
CA ALA A 29 5.80 -2.62 -16.31
C ALA A 29 5.89 -3.72 -17.38
N ARG A 30 4.97 -4.70 -17.32
CA ARG A 30 4.88 -5.80 -18.29
C ARG A 30 4.36 -5.35 -19.66
N GLN A 31 3.55 -4.28 -19.70
CA GLN A 31 2.97 -3.73 -20.92
C GLN A 31 3.82 -2.63 -21.55
N ALA A 32 4.82 -2.10 -20.82
CA ALA A 32 5.70 -1.06 -21.31
C ALA A 32 6.59 -1.57 -22.44
N THR A 33 6.62 -0.84 -23.54
CA THR A 33 7.49 -1.10 -24.68
C THR A 33 8.87 -0.47 -24.53
N CYS A 34 8.98 0.62 -23.74
CA CYS A 34 10.26 1.23 -23.40
C CYS A 34 10.85 0.62 -22.10
N PRO A 35 12.13 0.20 -22.12
CA PRO A 35 12.80 -0.38 -20.95
C PRO A 35 12.82 0.54 -19.73
N GLU A 36 12.94 1.85 -19.94
CA GLU A 36 12.97 2.86 -18.89
C GLU A 36 11.62 2.90 -18.15
N ALA A 37 10.49 2.91 -18.86
CA ALA A 37 9.19 2.89 -18.20
C ALA A 37 8.93 1.55 -17.50
N SER A 38 9.34 0.42 -18.10
CA SER A 38 9.24 -0.88 -17.44
C SER A 38 9.98 -0.89 -16.10
N THR A 39 11.17 -0.28 -16.07
CA THR A 39 11.99 -0.13 -14.86
C THR A 39 11.31 0.77 -13.83
N VAL A 40 10.82 1.94 -14.24
CA VAL A 40 10.12 2.88 -13.34
C VAL A 40 8.89 2.24 -12.71
N HIS A 41 8.03 1.60 -13.51
CA HIS A 41 6.84 0.92 -13.00
C HIS A 41 7.20 -0.25 -12.07
N SER A 42 8.27 -0.99 -12.36
CA SER A 42 8.77 -2.04 -11.46
C SER A 42 9.27 -1.48 -10.13
N GLN A 43 9.95 -0.33 -10.13
CA GLN A 43 10.39 0.34 -8.92
C GLN A 43 9.22 0.86 -8.08
N LEU A 44 8.21 1.44 -8.72
CA LEU A 44 6.98 1.89 -8.06
C LEU A 44 6.24 0.73 -7.40
N ALA A 45 6.11 -0.41 -8.07
CA ALA A 45 5.50 -1.60 -7.48
C ALA A 45 6.24 -2.05 -6.20
N LYS A 46 7.58 -2.11 -6.25
CA LYS A 46 8.40 -2.45 -5.08
C LYS A 46 8.21 -1.44 -3.94
N ALA A 47 8.15 -0.14 -4.26
CA ALA A 47 7.96 0.90 -3.27
C ALA A 47 6.60 0.77 -2.55
N TYR A 48 5.52 0.43 -3.27
CA TYR A 48 4.23 0.17 -2.65
C TYR A 48 4.25 -1.08 -1.76
N LEU A 49 4.84 -2.18 -2.21
CA LEU A 49 4.95 -3.39 -1.39
C LEU A 49 5.78 -3.17 -0.11
N ALA A 50 6.81 -2.33 -0.17
CA ALA A 50 7.62 -1.99 0.99
C ALA A 50 6.86 -1.20 2.09
N ARG A 51 5.71 -0.57 1.76
CA ARG A 51 4.88 0.13 2.75
C ARG A 51 4.04 -0.80 3.62
N ILE A 52 3.71 -1.99 3.11
CA ILE A 52 2.85 -2.95 3.78
C ILE A 52 3.40 -3.41 5.14
N PRO A 53 4.68 -3.85 5.26
CA PRO A 53 5.22 -4.22 6.57
C PRO A 53 5.31 -3.04 7.54
N LEU A 54 5.48 -1.80 7.03
CA LEU A 54 5.51 -0.60 7.88
C LEU A 54 4.13 -0.31 8.50
N LEU A 55 3.05 -0.52 7.75
CA LEU A 55 1.69 -0.42 8.29
C LEU A 55 1.44 -1.44 9.41
N ALA A 56 1.94 -2.67 9.25
CA ALA A 56 1.80 -3.70 10.26
C ALA A 56 2.55 -3.34 11.55
N LEU A 57 3.76 -2.80 11.45
CA LEU A 57 4.56 -2.34 12.59
C LEU A 57 3.91 -1.17 13.33
N ASP A 58 3.43 -0.14 12.60
CA ASP A 58 2.75 1.00 13.18
C ASP A 58 1.48 0.59 13.95
N SER A 59 0.80 -0.45 13.46
CA SER A 59 -0.39 -1.01 14.11
C SER A 59 -0.05 -1.74 15.41
N THR A 60 1.04 -2.51 15.41
CA THR A 60 1.52 -3.22 16.61
C THR A 60 1.99 -2.25 17.69
N ILE A 61 2.69 -1.17 17.33
CA ILE A 61 3.13 -0.14 18.29
C ILE A 61 1.92 0.54 18.94
N LYS A 62 0.90 0.91 18.15
CA LYS A 62 -0.32 1.53 18.69
C LYS A 62 -1.10 0.60 19.62
N ALA A 63 -1.08 -0.72 19.37
CA ALA A 63 -1.78 -1.70 20.20
C ALA A 63 -1.05 -2.04 21.52
N GLY A 64 0.29 -1.92 21.56
CA GLY A 64 1.11 -2.27 22.73
C GLY A 64 1.36 -1.15 23.73
N VAL A 65 0.85 0.07 23.49
CA VAL A 65 1.00 1.25 24.37
C VAL A 65 -0.31 1.60 25.09
N SER A 66 -1.29 0.68 25.13
CA SER A 66 -2.55 0.86 25.88
C SER A 66 -2.49 0.23 27.27
#